data_AF-A0A920SN51-F1
#
_entry.id   AF-A0A920SN51-F1
#
_cell.length_a   1.000
_cell.length_b   1.000
_cell.length_c   1.000
_cell.angle_alpha   90.00
_cell.angle_beta   90.00
_cell.angle_gamma   90.00
#
_symmetry.space_group_name_H-M   'P 1'
#
loop_
_entity.id
_entity.type
_entity.pdbx_description
1 polymer ?
#
loop_
_entity_poly.entity_id
_entity_poly.type
_entity_poly.pdbx_seq_one_letter_code
_entity_poly.pdbx_strand_id
1 'polypeptide(L)' 'MNGETGRIHTGFFSRALAATGRLSSSDPNLQNIPIRTEIGREIRKGFIAAPGNLFLAVDYSQIELRVLGPLFK' A
#
# COMPACT_ATOMS: atom_id res chain seq x y z
N MET A 1 -12.10 5.91 -9.52
CA MET A 1 -11.38 5.90 -10.82
C MET A 1 -11.50 7.27 -11.45
N ASN A 2 -10.42 8.04 -11.51
CA ASN A 2 -10.43 9.29 -12.27
C ASN A 2 -10.01 8.96 -13.71
N GLY A 3 -10.95 9.05 -14.65
CA GLY A 3 -10.79 8.58 -16.05
C GLY A 3 -9.78 9.37 -16.88
N GLU A 4 -9.26 10.46 -16.34
CA GLU A 4 -8.44 11.43 -17.09
C GLU A 4 -6.99 10.99 -17.27
N THR A 5 -6.43 10.17 -16.38
CA THR A 5 -4.99 9.83 -16.43
C THR A 5 -4.68 8.40 -16.85
N GLY A 6 -5.70 7.57 -17.09
CA GLY A 6 -5.55 6.15 -17.40
C GLY A 6 -4.91 5.31 -16.28
N ARG A 7 -4.93 5.81 -15.04
CA ARG A 7 -4.33 5.15 -13.86
C ARG A 7 -5.35 4.89 -12.76
N ILE A 8 -5.01 3.94 -11.90
CA ILE A 8 -5.77 3.68 -10.67
C ILE A 8 -5.37 4.74 -9.64
N HIS A 9 -6.36 5.48 -9.13
CA HIS A 9 -6.20 6.46 -8.07
C HIS A 9 -6.86 5.95 -6.82
N THR A 10 -6.11 5.86 -5.72
CA THR A 10 -6.63 5.51 -4.39
C THR A 10 -6.72 6.77 -3.53
N GLY A 11 -7.77 6.90 -2.73
CA GLY A 11 -7.88 7.96 -1.73
C GLY A 11 -7.10 7.57 -0.48
N PHE A 12 -6.13 8.38 -0.05
CA PHE A 12 -5.43 8.19 1.21
C PHE A 12 -6.02 9.10 2.30
N PHE A 13 -6.44 8.50 3.42
CA PHE A 13 -6.95 9.24 4.58
C PHE A 13 -6.24 8.75 5.85
N SER A 14 -5.63 9.66 6.61
CA SER A 14 -4.87 9.36 7.84
C SER A 14 -5.58 9.71 9.14
N ARG A 15 -6.52 10.67 9.13
CA ARG A 15 -6.88 11.40 10.36
C ARG A 15 -8.29 11.16 10.89
N ALA A 16 -9.20 10.57 10.12
CA ALA A 16 -10.62 10.47 10.49
C ALA A 16 -11.10 9.04 10.86
N LEU A 17 -10.33 7.99 10.55
CA LEU A 17 -10.84 6.60 10.60
C LEU A 17 -9.93 5.58 11.32
N ALA A 18 -8.60 5.79 11.37
CA ALA A 18 -7.67 4.84 11.99
C ALA A 18 -7.26 5.30 13.40
N ALA A 19 -7.66 4.55 14.43
CA ALA A 19 -7.37 4.86 15.85
C ALA A 19 -5.87 4.96 16.18
N THR A 20 -5.00 4.34 15.37
CA THR A 20 -3.55 4.26 15.58
C THR A 20 -2.74 5.26 14.74
N GLY A 21 -3.40 6.10 13.92
CA GLY A 21 -2.73 7.05 13.03
C GLY A 21 -2.13 6.43 11.75
N ARG A 22 -2.41 5.16 11.45
CA ARG A 22 -2.06 4.54 10.15
C ARG A 22 -2.82 5.19 9.00
N LEU A 23 -2.19 5.31 7.83
CA LEU A 23 -2.89 5.67 6.60
C LEU A 23 -3.88 4.56 6.23
N SER A 24 -5.07 4.93 5.80
CA SER A 24 -6.07 4.02 5.19
C SER A 24 -6.28 4.39 3.72
N SER A 25 -6.56 3.39 2.87
CA SER A 25 -6.80 3.60 1.45
C SER A 25 -8.19 3.14 1.05
N SER A 26 -8.95 3.98 0.35
CA SER A 26 -10.30 3.66 -0.16
C SER A 26 -10.43 4.00 -1.67
N ASP A 27 -11.44 3.40 -2.30
CA ASP A 27 -11.92 3.75 -3.65
C ASP A 27 -10.86 3.80 -4.79
N PRO A 28 -10.04 2.75 -5.00
CA PRO A 28 -10.05 1.43 -4.37
C PRO A 28 -9.00 1.27 -3.26
N ASN A 29 -9.16 0.28 -2.38
CA ASN A 29 -8.16 -0.03 -1.36
C ASN A 29 -6.94 -0.72 -1.99
N LEU A 30 -5.79 -0.03 -2.00
CA LEU A 30 -4.52 -0.54 -2.53
C LEU A 30 -3.56 -1.07 -1.45
N GLN A 31 -3.93 -0.97 -0.17
CA GLN A 31 -3.12 -1.56 0.91
C GLN A 31 -3.33 -3.07 1.00
N ASN A 32 -4.52 -3.56 0.65
CA ASN A 32 -4.92 -4.96 0.79
C ASN A 32 -4.89 -5.74 -0.53
N ILE A 33 -3.93 -5.44 -1.43
CA ILE A 33 -3.78 -6.21 -2.66
C ILE A 33 -3.35 -7.65 -2.30
N PRO A 34 -4.09 -8.68 -2.74
CA PRO A 34 -3.78 -10.06 -2.38
C PRO A 34 -2.37 -10.48 -2.84
N ILE A 35 -1.67 -11.25 -2.00
CA ILE A 35 -0.31 -11.76 -2.31
C ILE A 35 -0.14 -13.26 -2.02
N ARG A 36 -1.00 -13.83 -1.17
CA ARG A 36 -0.76 -15.18 -0.61
C ARG A 36 -1.27 -16.31 -1.50
N THR A 37 -2.32 -16.08 -2.28
CA THR A 37 -2.91 -17.07 -3.19
C THR A 37 -2.35 -16.90 -4.59
N GLU A 38 -2.38 -17.96 -5.40
CA GLU A 38 -1.92 -17.91 -6.79
C GLU A 38 -2.69 -16.86 -7.60
N ILE A 39 -4.03 -16.87 -7.48
CA ILE A 39 -4.90 -15.85 -8.07
C ILE A 39 -4.52 -14.45 -7.59
N GLY A 40 -4.19 -14.29 -6.30
CA GLY A 40 -3.77 -13.01 -5.75
C GLY A 40 -2.46 -12.50 -6.36
N ARG A 41 -1.49 -13.38 -6.58
CA ARG A 41 -0.24 -13.05 -7.27
C ARG A 41 -0.50 -12.59 -8.70
N GLU A 42 -1.40 -13.25 -9.42
CA GLU A 42 -1.79 -12.83 -10.77
C GLU A 42 -2.46 -11.45 -10.78
N ILE A 43 -3.35 -11.18 -9.81
CA ILE A 43 -3.94 -9.83 -9.66
C ILE A 43 -2.85 -8.78 -9.42
N ARG A 44 -1.86 -9.08 -8.58
CA ARG A 44 -0.76 -8.15 -8.29
C ARG A 44 0.12 -7.87 -9.52
N LYS A 45 0.31 -8.84 -10.42
CA LYS A 45 1.04 -8.64 -11.69
C LYS A 45 0.36 -7.62 -12.61
N GLY A 46 -0.95 -7.41 -12.47
CA GLY A 46 -1.68 -6.38 -13.22
C GLY A 46 -1.27 -4.94 -12.86
N PHE A 47 -0.61 -4.73 -11.72
CA PHE A 47 -0.05 -3.43 -11.37
C PHE A 47 1.31 -3.27 -12.04
N ILE A 48 1.34 -2.46 -13.09
CA ILE A 48 2.53 -2.22 -13.91
C ILE A 48 2.99 -0.76 -13.84
N ALA A 49 4.30 -0.56 -13.96
CA ALA A 49 4.88 0.76 -14.10
C ALA A 49 4.59 1.32 -15.51
N ALA A 50 4.70 2.64 -15.67
CA ALA A 50 4.65 3.23 -17.02
C ALA A 50 5.84 2.76 -17.88
N PRO A 51 5.73 2.81 -19.21
CA PRO A 51 6.86 2.57 -20.10
C PRO A 51 8.08 3.40 -19.70
N GLY A 52 9.26 2.78 -19.71
CA GLY A 52 10.53 3.41 -19.30
C GLY A 52 10.72 3.58 -17.79
N ASN A 53 9.78 3.12 -16.96
CA ASN A 53 9.85 3.22 -15.50
C ASN A 53 9.84 1.84 -14.84
N LEU A 54 10.27 1.80 -13.58
CA LEU A 54 10.26 0.60 -12.74
C LEU A 54 9.61 0.91 -11.39
N PHE A 55 8.99 -0.09 -10.78
CA PHE A 55 8.56 0.01 -9.39
C PHE A 55 9.71 -0.33 -8.45
N LEU A 56 9.92 0.53 -7.46
CA LEU A 56 10.77 0.25 -6.31
C LEU A 56 9.86 0.01 -5.10
N ALA A 57 9.86 -1.22 -4.59
CA ALA A 57 9.17 -1.56 -3.36
C ALA A 57 10.19 -1.62 -2.21
N VAL A 58 9.91 -0.88 -1.13
CA VAL A 58 10.74 -0.87 0.08
C VAL A 58 9.83 -1.16 1.27
N ASP A 59 10.21 -2.15 2.07
CA ASP A 59 9.49 -2.56 3.28
C ASP A 59 10.42 -2.47 4.49
N TYR A 60 9.93 -1.92 5.59
CA TYR A 60 10.72 -1.80 6.81
C TYR A 60 10.81 -3.13 7.53
N SER A 61 12.01 -3.70 7.55
CA SER A 61 12.26 -4.94 8.29
C SER A 61 11.99 -4.75 9.79
N GLN A 62 10.95 -5.45 10.28
CA GLN A 62 10.58 -5.49 11.69
C GLN A 62 10.25 -4.11 12.30
N ILE A 63 9.53 -3.26 11.56
CA ILE A 63 9.23 -1.88 12.01
C ILE A 63 8.62 -1.81 13.42
N GLU A 64 7.71 -2.71 13.76
CA GLU A 64 7.06 -2.70 15.08
C GLU A 64 8.08 -2.96 16.20
N LEU A 65 9.01 -3.92 16.03
CA LEU A 65 10.08 -4.18 17.01
C LEU A 65 11.05 -3.00 17.14
N ARG A 66 11.38 -2.35 16.02
CA ARG A 66 12.28 -1.20 16.00
C ARG A 66 11.68 0.03 16.68
N VAL A 67 10.35 0.20 16.62
CA VAL A 67 9.65 1.28 17.33
C VAL A 67 9.49 0.97 18.82
N LEU A 68 9.23 -0.29 19.18
CA LEU A 68 9.09 -0.70 20.58
C LEU A 68 10.39 -0.55 21.38
N GLY A 69 11.54 -0.89 20.81
CA GLY A 69 12.84 -0.86 21.53
C GLY A 69 13.13 0.48 22.23
N PRO A 70 13.07 1.62 21.54
CA PRO A 70 13.22 2.95 22.15
C PRO A 70 12.10 3.32 23.15
N LEU A 71 10.89 2.75 23.00
CA LEU A 71 9.74 3.07 23.85
C LEU A 71 9.82 2.42 25.24
N PHE A 72 10.58 1.33 25.37
CA PHE A 72 10.77 0.58 26.63
C PHE A 72 12.07 0.96 27.37
N LYS A 73 12.71 2.07 27.01
CA LYS A 73 13.89 2.61 27.70
C LYS A 73 13.53 3.75 28.64
#